data_AF-A0A7X6YHA2-F1
#
_entry.id   AF-A0A7X6YHA2-F1
#
_cell.length_a   1.000
_cell.length_b   1.000
_cell.length_c   1.000
_cell.angle_alpha   90.00
_cell.angle_beta   90.00
_cell.angle_gamma   90.00
#
_symmetry.space_group_name_H-M   'P 1'
#
loop_
_entity.id
_entity.type
_entity.pdbx_description
1 polymer ?
#
loop_
_entity_poly.entity_id
_entity_poly.type
_entity_poly.pdbx_seq_one_letter_code
_entity_poly.pdbx_strand_id
1 'polypeptide(L)'
;MNASINSNGGQVAASIETEAAADAEASSENNDGTGSVPAADEEGEANMKKTEATSKQPHEGKEPELAEIEIAQIRFDDVTYPREHINEDAVHEYSETMKKKVRFPEIEVYRSGGTFWLSDGRHRLEAGKMAGMTTIWAKVYQGTQRDAILHSFEANLGCGVRRTNADKRKAVKIVLQDPEWRNWNDTKIASRCHVSQQLVKEVKEEFAGTAHGKELDGGNSSIVERNGKRFLQKRKAAAKPLPAHVSAINEMRELAQKARASVPEGDAKIAEDLVKVGEKLHEILGTVTNAEYRITDLPVPINVYHHKREGGIQASPEFEKKGLATHAVNVGLGCGHQCTYCSSPSLRCRHPAYGTLQINPYDRGYAVIDTKTAERILKDMPKLGAGDTVMLSTCDDPWSPEALKCGVGGKCVQALLQKTPAKIRILTKSEKVTEDLKGVDKSDKSRVMVGLSLGVPEDREDVAAAVEPNASKIRERIKALKLAH
;
A
#
# COMPACT_ATOMS: atom_id res chain seq x y z
N MET A 1 -12.35 22.45 -56.93
CA MET A 1 -13.76 22.23 -57.33
C MET A 1 -14.23 20.94 -56.68
N ASN A 2 -15.14 21.13 -55.73
CA ASN A 2 -15.99 20.20 -54.99
C ASN A 2 -15.90 18.69 -55.27
N ALA A 3 -15.56 17.94 -54.23
CA ALA A 3 -16.17 16.64 -53.97
C ALA A 3 -16.73 16.66 -52.54
N SER A 4 -18.04 16.85 -52.48
CA SER A 4 -18.85 16.86 -51.27
C SER A 4 -18.76 15.54 -50.52
N ILE A 5 -18.61 15.65 -49.20
CA ILE A 5 -18.76 14.59 -48.23
C ILE A 5 -20.24 14.21 -48.20
N ASN A 6 -20.57 12.99 -48.65
CA ASN A 6 -21.87 12.39 -48.38
C ASN A 6 -21.78 11.60 -47.06
N SER A 7 -22.42 12.16 -46.05
CA SER A 7 -22.92 11.46 -44.88
C SER A 7 -24.04 10.50 -45.30
N ASN A 8 -23.91 9.21 -45.03
CA ASN A 8 -25.00 8.42 -44.45
C ASN A 8 -24.54 7.04 -43.97
N GLY A 9 -25.15 6.64 -42.86
CA GLY A 9 -24.84 5.46 -42.06
C GLY A 9 -24.81 4.15 -42.83
N GLY A 10 -23.80 3.35 -42.48
CA GLY A 10 -23.74 1.92 -42.74
C GLY A 10 -23.06 1.29 -41.53
N GLN A 11 -23.88 0.79 -40.60
CA GLN A 11 -23.42 -0.06 -39.50
C GLN A 11 -22.69 -1.27 -40.07
N VAL A 12 -21.44 -1.47 -39.67
CA VAL A 12 -20.81 -2.79 -39.69
C VAL A 12 -20.30 -3.03 -38.29
N ALA A 13 -20.97 -3.94 -37.60
CA ALA A 13 -20.66 -4.39 -36.26
C ALA A 13 -19.29 -5.09 -36.26
N ALA A 14 -18.36 -4.54 -35.48
CA ALA A 14 -17.19 -5.25 -35.00
C ALA A 14 -17.30 -5.29 -33.47
N SER A 15 -17.80 -6.42 -32.99
CA SER A 15 -17.91 -6.81 -31.59
C SER A 15 -16.52 -6.99 -30.98
N ILE A 16 -16.10 -6.05 -30.14
CA ILE A 16 -15.11 -6.31 -29.08
C ILE A 16 -15.55 -5.52 -27.85
N GLU A 17 -16.09 -6.25 -26.88
CA GLU A 17 -16.30 -5.82 -25.51
C GLU A 17 -14.96 -5.44 -24.87
N THR A 18 -14.90 -4.28 -24.21
CA THR A 18 -14.19 -4.03 -22.94
C THR A 18 -14.36 -2.54 -22.59
N GLU A 19 -15.53 -2.19 -22.08
CA GLU A 19 -15.70 -0.96 -21.31
C GLU A 19 -15.05 -1.16 -19.94
N ALA A 20 -13.80 -0.71 -19.79
CA ALA A 20 -13.17 -0.58 -18.48
C ALA A 20 -13.61 0.74 -17.85
N ALA A 21 -14.64 0.68 -17.01
CA ALA A 21 -15.01 1.75 -16.10
C ALA A 21 -13.81 2.10 -15.20
N ALA A 22 -13.28 3.31 -15.37
CA ALA A 22 -12.14 3.82 -14.63
C ALA A 22 -12.58 4.45 -13.31
N ASP A 23 -12.89 3.60 -12.31
CA ASP A 23 -12.91 4.03 -10.91
C ASP A 23 -11.64 3.53 -10.19
N ALA A 24 -10.86 4.50 -9.73
CA ALA A 24 -9.59 4.32 -9.06
C ALA A 24 -9.78 4.39 -7.54
N GLU A 25 -10.13 3.27 -6.91
CA GLU A 25 -9.84 3.05 -5.50
C GLU A 25 -8.46 2.40 -5.37
N ALA A 26 -7.47 3.15 -4.88
CA ALA A 26 -6.18 2.59 -4.49
C ALA A 26 -6.23 2.16 -3.02
N SER A 27 -5.83 0.91 -2.80
CA SER A 27 -5.74 0.22 -1.52
C SER A 27 -4.97 1.03 -0.47
N SER A 28 -5.63 1.26 0.65
CA SER A 28 -4.99 1.64 1.91
C SER A 28 -4.08 0.51 2.39
N GLU A 29 -2.91 0.89 2.91
CA GLU A 29 -1.94 0.07 3.63
C GLU A 29 -2.58 -0.93 4.60
N ASN A 30 -2.83 -2.16 4.16
CA ASN A 30 -3.08 -3.30 5.03
C ASN A 30 -1.96 -4.32 4.80
N ASN A 31 -1.06 -4.36 5.77
CA ASN A 31 0.02 -5.34 5.84
C ASN A 31 -0.54 -6.64 6.43
N ASP A 32 -1.25 -7.40 5.60
CA ASP A 32 -1.78 -8.71 5.97
C ASP A 32 -0.82 -9.77 5.43
N GLY A 33 0.01 -10.30 6.32
CA GLY A 33 1.08 -11.24 5.95
C GLY A 33 0.54 -12.50 5.28
N THR A 34 0.96 -12.75 4.04
CA THR A 34 0.78 -14.00 3.33
C THR A 34 1.55 -15.11 4.05
N GLY A 35 0.87 -16.21 4.43
CA GLY A 35 1.53 -17.39 4.97
C GLY A 35 2.46 -18.01 3.91
N SER A 36 3.68 -18.39 4.26
CA SER A 36 4.54 -19.13 3.34
C SER A 36 4.13 -20.61 3.29
N VAL A 37 4.07 -21.19 2.08
CA VAL A 37 3.92 -22.63 1.83
C VAL A 37 5.25 -23.17 1.25
N PRO A 38 5.71 -24.38 1.65
CA PRO A 38 7.00 -24.93 1.21
C PRO A 38 7.01 -25.45 -0.23
N ALA A 39 8.21 -25.52 -0.81
CA ALA A 39 8.54 -26.23 -2.05
C ALA A 39 9.06 -27.64 -1.75
N ALA A 40 8.82 -28.60 -2.66
CA ALA A 40 9.17 -30.01 -2.52
C ALA A 40 10.69 -30.28 -2.49
N ASP A 41 11.09 -31.28 -1.70
CA ASP A 41 12.45 -31.78 -1.53
C ASP A 41 12.86 -32.74 -2.67
N GLU A 42 14.18 -32.89 -2.91
CA GLU A 42 14.78 -33.66 -4.02
C GLU A 42 14.50 -35.17 -4.02
N GLU A 43 13.79 -35.71 -3.02
CA GLU A 43 13.41 -37.13 -2.93
C GLU A 43 11.90 -37.40 -3.15
N GLY A 44 11.10 -36.38 -3.52
CA GLY A 44 9.70 -36.56 -3.90
C GLY A 44 8.69 -36.70 -2.75
N GLU A 45 9.13 -36.62 -1.50
CA GLU A 45 8.26 -36.37 -0.35
C GLU A 45 8.27 -34.86 -0.03
N ALA A 46 7.13 -34.17 -0.10
CA ALA A 46 7.05 -32.76 0.26
C ALA A 46 6.97 -32.59 1.78
N ASN A 47 8.07 -32.20 2.42
CA ASN A 47 8.12 -31.92 3.86
C ASN A 47 8.42 -30.44 4.15
N MET A 48 7.69 -29.85 5.09
CA MET A 48 7.92 -28.47 5.52
C MET A 48 9.14 -28.40 6.46
N LYS A 49 10.32 -28.00 5.94
CA LYS A 49 11.56 -27.86 6.73
C LYS A 49 11.40 -26.90 7.92
N LYS A 50 11.76 -27.38 9.11
CA LYS A 50 11.90 -26.60 10.35
C LYS A 50 13.25 -25.87 10.32
N THR A 51 13.27 -24.55 10.29
CA THR A 51 14.49 -23.80 10.67
C THR A 51 14.61 -23.79 12.20
N GLU A 52 15.73 -24.29 12.72
CA GLU A 52 16.03 -24.29 14.15
C GLU A 52 16.14 -22.86 14.68
N ALA A 53 15.10 -22.40 15.38
CA ALA A 53 15.15 -21.18 16.15
C ALA A 53 15.83 -21.45 17.50
N THR A 54 17.02 -20.89 17.68
CA THR A 54 17.75 -20.85 18.95
C THR A 54 17.08 -19.82 19.88
N SER A 55 16.14 -20.25 20.72
CA SER A 55 15.76 -19.49 21.91
C SER A 55 15.28 -20.42 23.03
N LYS A 56 15.84 -20.22 24.23
CA LYS A 56 15.63 -21.03 25.43
C LYS A 56 14.15 -21.06 25.86
N GLN A 57 13.76 -22.24 26.34
CA GLN A 57 12.42 -22.81 26.62
C GLN A 57 11.50 -22.03 27.58
N PRO A 58 10.19 -22.38 27.55
CA PRO A 58 9.38 -22.57 28.76
C PRO A 58 8.65 -23.93 28.77
N HIS A 59 9.22 -24.97 28.16
CA HIS A 59 9.02 -26.29 28.72
C HIS A 59 9.88 -26.33 29.98
N GLU A 60 9.27 -26.27 31.15
CA GLU A 60 9.94 -26.74 32.37
C GLU A 60 10.24 -28.23 32.17
N GLY A 61 11.32 -28.57 31.46
CA GLY A 61 11.91 -29.91 31.37
C GLY A 61 11.03 -31.07 30.90
N LYS A 62 9.87 -30.84 30.25
CA LYS A 62 8.96 -31.91 29.81
C LYS A 62 8.99 -32.08 28.30
N GLU A 63 9.43 -33.26 27.84
CA GLU A 63 9.31 -33.67 26.44
C GLU A 63 7.83 -33.83 26.04
N PRO A 64 7.40 -33.33 24.88
CA PRO A 64 6.05 -33.56 24.38
C PRO A 64 5.84 -34.99 23.93
N GLU A 65 4.65 -35.52 24.17
CA GLU A 65 4.16 -36.75 23.55
C GLU A 65 3.63 -36.41 22.14
N LEU A 66 4.13 -37.07 21.10
CA LEU A 66 3.58 -36.95 19.74
C LEU A 66 2.40 -37.91 19.59
N ALA A 67 1.22 -37.36 19.34
CA ALA A 67 0.00 -38.16 19.20
C ALA A 67 -0.92 -37.60 18.12
N GLU A 68 -1.69 -38.50 17.51
CA GLU A 68 -2.79 -38.15 16.62
C GLU A 68 -4.05 -37.93 17.46
N ILE A 69 -4.56 -36.69 17.45
CA ILE A 69 -5.66 -36.26 18.31
C ILE A 69 -6.91 -36.02 17.47
N GLU A 70 -8.06 -36.47 17.97
CA GLU A 70 -9.35 -36.11 17.38
C GLU A 70 -9.55 -34.60 17.43
N ILE A 71 -9.80 -33.99 16.28
CA ILE A 71 -10.03 -32.53 16.18
C ILE A 71 -11.20 -32.11 17.09
N ALA A 72 -12.19 -32.99 17.25
CA ALA A 72 -13.34 -32.80 18.12
C ALA A 72 -13.00 -32.75 19.62
N GLN A 73 -11.80 -33.12 20.06
CA GLN A 73 -11.33 -33.05 21.45
C GLN A 73 -10.49 -31.79 21.74
N ILE A 74 -10.10 -31.05 20.71
CA ILE A 74 -9.29 -29.84 20.83
C ILE A 74 -10.19 -28.65 21.15
N ARG A 75 -9.82 -27.88 22.16
CA ARG A 75 -10.55 -26.70 22.65
C ARG A 75 -9.62 -25.50 22.75
N PHE A 76 -10.16 -24.33 22.49
CA PHE A 76 -9.58 -23.04 22.84
C PHE A 76 -10.72 -22.06 23.05
N ASP A 77 -10.45 -21.00 23.79
CA ASP A 77 -11.40 -19.95 24.06
C ASP A 77 -10.99 -18.68 23.30
N ASP A 78 -11.87 -18.18 22.45
CA ASP A 78 -11.63 -17.00 21.62
C ASP A 78 -11.40 -15.73 22.44
N VAL A 79 -11.86 -15.68 23.69
CA VAL A 79 -11.60 -14.55 24.60
C VAL A 79 -10.13 -14.56 25.04
N THR A 80 -9.60 -15.74 25.38
CA THR A 80 -8.26 -15.92 25.95
C THR A 80 -7.18 -16.30 24.94
N TYR A 81 -7.55 -16.57 23.68
CA TYR A 81 -6.60 -16.82 22.60
C TYR A 81 -6.11 -15.49 21.97
N PRO A 82 -4.80 -15.26 21.82
CA PRO A 82 -4.23 -13.96 21.47
C PRO A 82 -4.45 -13.54 20.02
N ARG A 83 -4.86 -14.46 19.13
CA ARG A 83 -5.17 -14.11 17.73
C ARG A 83 -6.64 -13.74 17.58
N GLU A 84 -6.90 -12.55 17.06
CA GLU A 84 -8.27 -12.05 16.84
C GLU A 84 -8.90 -12.58 15.55
N HIS A 85 -8.10 -12.78 14.50
CA HIS A 85 -8.60 -13.13 13.18
C HIS A 85 -7.87 -14.35 12.62
N ILE A 86 -8.63 -15.22 11.96
CA ILE A 86 -8.11 -16.30 11.12
C ILE A 86 -7.89 -15.72 9.72
N ASN A 87 -6.75 -16.01 9.11
CA ASN A 87 -6.50 -15.65 7.72
C ASN A 87 -7.11 -16.75 6.85
N GLU A 88 -8.27 -16.47 6.26
CA GLU A 88 -9.05 -17.44 5.47
C GLU A 88 -8.28 -17.92 4.23
N ASP A 89 -7.52 -17.04 3.56
CA ASP A 89 -6.70 -17.39 2.40
C ASP A 89 -5.62 -18.40 2.78
N ALA A 90 -4.93 -18.17 3.90
CA ALA A 90 -3.91 -19.10 4.41
C ALA A 90 -4.52 -20.44 4.84
N VAL A 91 -5.71 -20.42 5.44
CA VAL A 91 -6.44 -21.66 5.79
C VAL A 91 -6.83 -22.44 4.54
N HIS A 92 -7.34 -21.75 3.52
CA HIS A 92 -7.71 -22.37 2.25
C HIS A 92 -6.49 -23.00 1.57
N GLU A 93 -5.39 -22.27 1.45
CA GLU A 93 -4.14 -22.76 0.87
C GLU A 93 -3.57 -23.97 1.64
N TYR A 94 -3.60 -23.92 2.97
CA TYR A 94 -3.19 -25.04 3.81
C TYR A 94 -4.12 -26.25 3.62
N SER A 95 -5.43 -26.05 3.52
CA SER A 95 -6.40 -27.13 3.35
C SER A 95 -6.20 -27.87 2.02
N GLU A 96 -5.95 -27.15 0.93
CA GLU A 96 -5.66 -27.73 -0.39
C GLU A 96 -4.34 -28.51 -0.38
N THR A 97 -3.36 -28.01 0.37
CA THR A 97 -2.07 -28.68 0.54
C THR A 97 -2.20 -29.94 1.42
N MET A 98 -3.03 -29.90 2.46
CA MET A 98 -3.36 -31.06 3.29
C MET A 98 -4.12 -32.14 2.50
N LYS A 99 -5.04 -31.77 1.60
CA LYS A 99 -5.72 -32.71 0.68
C LYS A 99 -4.74 -33.46 -0.24
N LYS A 100 -3.62 -32.82 -0.59
CA LYS A 100 -2.51 -33.43 -1.35
C LYS A 100 -1.60 -34.33 -0.49
N LYS A 101 -1.98 -34.62 0.77
CA LYS A 101 -1.25 -35.46 1.73
C LYS A 101 0.15 -34.94 2.10
N VAL A 102 0.37 -33.63 1.98
CA VAL A 102 1.61 -32.99 2.43
C VAL A 102 1.63 -32.94 3.97
N ARG A 103 2.77 -33.26 4.58
CA ARG A 103 2.91 -33.27 6.04
C ARG A 103 3.16 -31.85 6.56
N PHE A 104 2.24 -31.37 7.40
CA PHE A 104 2.38 -30.10 8.11
C PHE A 104 3.09 -30.27 9.46
N PRO A 105 3.76 -29.22 9.97
CA PRO A 105 4.25 -29.22 11.34
C PRO A 105 3.13 -29.47 12.33
N GLU A 106 3.42 -30.26 13.36
CA GLU A 106 2.44 -30.63 14.37
C GLU A 106 1.88 -29.37 15.07
N ILE A 107 0.59 -29.41 15.40
CA ILE A 107 0.02 -28.39 16.30
C ILE A 107 0.52 -28.63 17.72
N GLU A 108 0.39 -27.64 18.60
CA GLU A 108 0.81 -27.77 19.99
C GLU A 108 -0.41 -27.64 20.91
N VAL A 109 -0.55 -28.60 21.83
CA VAL A 109 -1.70 -28.69 22.72
C VAL A 109 -1.28 -29.07 24.14
N TYR A 110 -2.04 -28.64 25.13
CA TYR A 110 -1.86 -29.03 26.53
C TYR A 110 -3.01 -29.92 27.00
N ARG A 111 -2.71 -31.08 27.58
CA ARG A 111 -3.71 -32.03 28.07
C ARG A 111 -4.00 -31.81 29.55
N SER A 112 -5.28 -31.57 29.87
CA SER A 112 -5.80 -31.51 31.24
C SER A 112 -7.14 -32.23 31.33
N GLY A 113 -7.26 -33.24 32.20
CA GLY A 113 -8.55 -33.89 32.51
C GLY A 113 -9.30 -34.46 31.29
N GLY A 114 -8.59 -34.99 30.29
CA GLY A 114 -9.17 -35.54 29.06
C GLY A 114 -9.48 -34.52 27.96
N THR A 115 -9.23 -33.22 28.20
CA THR A 115 -9.37 -32.15 27.20
C THR A 115 -8.00 -31.70 26.68
N PHE A 116 -7.91 -31.38 25.40
CA PHE A 116 -6.70 -30.83 24.77
C PHE A 116 -6.88 -29.34 24.48
N TRP A 117 -6.07 -28.50 25.12
CA TRP A 117 -6.10 -27.05 24.98
C TRP A 117 -5.08 -26.58 23.92
N LEU A 118 -5.55 -25.95 22.86
CA LEU A 118 -4.70 -25.47 21.77
C LEU A 118 -3.80 -24.33 22.24
N SER A 119 -2.49 -24.45 22.02
CA SER A 119 -1.52 -23.38 22.24
C SER A 119 -1.03 -22.76 20.93
N ASP A 120 -0.60 -23.58 19.96
CA ASP A 120 -0.17 -23.15 18.61
C ASP A 120 -0.83 -23.97 17.50
N GLY A 121 -0.94 -23.35 16.32
CA GLY A 121 -1.39 -24.04 15.11
C GLY A 121 -2.87 -23.85 14.78
N ARG A 122 -3.50 -22.77 15.25
CA ARG A 122 -4.92 -22.46 14.95
C ARG A 122 -5.25 -22.50 13.46
N HIS A 123 -4.46 -21.85 12.60
CA HIS A 123 -4.67 -21.91 11.14
C HIS A 123 -4.52 -23.32 10.56
N ARG A 124 -3.62 -24.15 11.12
CA ARG A 124 -3.46 -25.56 10.70
C ARG A 124 -4.64 -26.43 11.15
N LEU A 125 -5.14 -26.21 12.37
CA LEU A 125 -6.32 -26.88 12.89
C LEU A 125 -7.56 -26.55 12.03
N GLU A 126 -7.77 -25.28 11.70
CA GLU A 126 -8.89 -24.86 10.84
C GLU A 126 -8.74 -25.37 9.40
N ALA A 127 -7.52 -25.42 8.87
CA ALA A 127 -7.24 -26.02 7.57
C ALA A 127 -7.54 -27.53 7.55
N GLY A 128 -7.18 -28.27 8.61
CA GLY A 128 -7.51 -29.69 8.75
C GLY A 128 -9.01 -29.95 8.80
N LYS A 129 -9.77 -29.10 9.52
CA LYS A 129 -11.25 -29.13 9.50
C LYS A 129 -11.80 -28.90 8.10
N MET A 130 -11.29 -27.90 7.39
CA MET A 130 -11.70 -27.56 6.01
C MET A 130 -11.33 -28.66 5.01
N ALA A 131 -10.22 -29.37 5.24
CA ALA A 131 -9.80 -30.52 4.45
C ALA A 131 -10.61 -31.80 4.75
N GLY A 132 -11.53 -31.76 5.72
CA GLY A 132 -12.37 -32.91 6.10
C GLY A 132 -11.65 -33.94 6.96
N MET A 133 -10.54 -33.59 7.60
CA MET A 133 -9.82 -34.48 8.51
C MET A 133 -10.60 -34.63 9.82
N THR A 134 -10.58 -35.83 10.41
CA THR A 134 -11.16 -36.11 11.73
C THR A 134 -10.12 -36.04 12.85
N THR A 135 -8.85 -36.22 12.49
CA THR A 135 -7.69 -36.26 13.38
C THR A 135 -6.58 -35.33 12.89
N ILE A 136 -5.70 -34.91 13.80
CA ILE A 136 -4.53 -34.08 13.48
C ILE A 136 -3.35 -34.44 14.39
N TRP A 137 -2.13 -34.42 13.83
CA TRP A 137 -0.91 -34.65 14.59
C TRP A 137 -0.58 -33.47 15.50
N ALA A 138 -0.37 -33.77 16.78
CA ALA A 138 -0.11 -32.77 17.81
C ALA A 138 1.08 -33.17 18.71
N LYS A 139 1.82 -32.16 19.17
CA LYS A 139 2.68 -32.27 20.35
C LYS A 139 1.84 -32.01 21.59
N VAL A 140 1.69 -33.03 22.41
CA VAL A 140 0.89 -33.03 23.63
C VAL A 140 1.78 -32.77 24.83
N TYR A 141 1.55 -31.64 25.49
CA TYR A 141 2.19 -31.27 26.75
C TYR A 141 1.24 -31.54 27.92
N GLN A 142 1.76 -31.99 29.07
CA GLN A 142 0.94 -32.07 30.29
C GLN A 142 0.83 -30.68 30.92
N GLY A 143 -0.39 -30.14 31.04
CA GLY A 143 -0.63 -28.86 31.69
C GLY A 143 -2.05 -28.36 31.52
N THR A 144 -2.34 -27.21 32.11
CA THR A 144 -3.65 -26.60 32.20
C THR A 144 -3.96 -25.71 30.99
N GLN A 145 -5.20 -25.23 30.89
CA GLN A 145 -5.57 -24.19 29.93
C GLN A 145 -4.72 -22.92 30.09
N ARG A 146 -4.32 -22.57 31.32
CA ARG A 146 -3.47 -21.41 31.60
C ARG A 146 -2.10 -21.55 30.94
N ASP A 147 -1.54 -22.76 30.97
CA ASP A 147 -0.24 -23.07 30.34
C ASP A 147 -0.33 -22.95 28.81
N ALA A 148 -1.43 -23.43 28.22
CA ALA A 148 -1.70 -23.29 26.78
C ALA A 148 -1.83 -21.84 26.34
N ILE A 149 -2.59 -21.02 27.09
CA ILE A 149 -2.75 -19.58 26.83
C ILE A 149 -1.40 -18.89 26.90
N LEU A 150 -0.63 -19.17 27.95
CA LEU A 150 0.64 -18.51 28.15
C LEU A 150 1.66 -18.89 27.07
N HIS A 151 1.64 -20.15 26.62
CA HIS A 151 2.44 -20.61 25.48
C HIS A 151 2.01 -19.95 24.15
N SER A 152 0.71 -19.72 23.96
CA SER A 152 0.19 -19.10 22.73
C SER A 152 0.70 -17.66 22.50
N PHE A 153 1.17 -16.97 23.54
CA PHE A 153 1.78 -15.64 23.41
C PHE A 153 3.16 -15.65 22.74
N GLU A 154 3.87 -16.78 22.83
CA GLU A 154 5.23 -16.93 22.31
C GLU A 154 5.27 -17.61 20.95
N ALA A 155 4.25 -18.41 20.66
CA ALA A 155 4.14 -19.15 19.43
C ALA A 155 4.10 -18.20 18.20
N ASN A 156 4.89 -18.56 17.16
CA ASN A 156 5.15 -17.87 15.88
C ASN A 156 6.43 -17.03 15.75
N LEU A 157 7.53 -17.43 16.38
CA LEU A 157 8.87 -16.93 16.00
C LEU A 157 9.45 -17.61 14.73
N GLY A 158 8.94 -18.78 14.32
CA GLY A 158 9.61 -19.62 13.30
C GLY A 158 8.92 -19.81 11.95
N CYS A 159 7.62 -20.12 11.90
CA CYS A 159 6.89 -20.43 10.66
C CYS A 159 5.39 -20.12 10.80
N GLY A 160 4.77 -19.50 9.78
CA GLY A 160 3.31 -19.26 9.72
C GLY A 160 2.91 -17.78 9.58
N VAL A 161 1.60 -17.51 9.65
CA VAL A 161 1.03 -16.16 9.53
C VAL A 161 1.55 -15.27 10.67
N ARG A 162 2.18 -14.14 10.35
CA ARG A 162 2.74 -13.22 11.36
C ARG A 162 1.65 -12.64 12.27
N ARG A 163 2.01 -12.33 13.53
CA ARG A 163 1.09 -11.66 14.47
C ARG A 163 0.87 -10.21 14.05
N THR A 164 -0.38 -9.79 13.95
CA THR A 164 -0.76 -8.41 13.70
C THR A 164 -0.53 -7.53 14.94
N ASN A 165 -0.57 -6.21 14.78
CA ASN A 165 -0.50 -5.30 15.93
C ASN A 165 -1.72 -5.46 16.88
N ALA A 166 -2.88 -5.88 16.36
CA ALA A 166 -4.04 -6.21 17.19
C ALA A 166 -3.76 -7.45 18.05
N ASP A 167 -3.21 -8.52 17.46
CA ASP A 167 -2.85 -9.75 18.18
C ASP A 167 -1.80 -9.50 19.28
N LYS A 168 -0.88 -8.57 19.04
CA LYS A 168 0.12 -8.12 20.03
C LYS A 168 -0.54 -7.42 21.22
N ARG A 169 -1.48 -6.51 20.95
CA ARG A 169 -2.20 -5.78 22.01
C ARG A 169 -3.17 -6.69 22.77
N LYS A 170 -3.84 -7.62 22.10
CA LYS A 170 -4.75 -8.59 22.74
C LYS A 170 -4.00 -9.49 23.72
N ALA A 171 -2.82 -10.00 23.36
CA ALA A 171 -1.99 -10.78 24.28
C ALA A 171 -1.68 -10.01 25.58
N VAL A 172 -1.29 -8.74 25.47
CA VAL A 172 -1.04 -7.89 26.65
C VAL A 172 -2.33 -7.70 27.46
N LYS A 173 -3.48 -7.49 26.82
CA LYS A 173 -4.77 -7.36 27.53
C LYS A 173 -5.15 -8.63 28.30
N ILE A 174 -4.98 -9.81 27.69
CA ILE A 174 -5.25 -11.10 28.36
C ILE A 174 -4.36 -11.22 29.61
N VAL A 175 -3.07 -10.84 29.51
CA VAL A 175 -2.17 -10.80 30.67
C VAL A 175 -2.64 -9.85 31.77
N LEU A 176 -3.16 -8.67 31.43
CA LEU A 176 -3.63 -7.68 32.40
C LEU A 176 -5.00 -8.02 33.04
N GLN A 177 -5.82 -8.81 32.35
CA GLN A 177 -7.10 -9.30 32.87
C GLN A 177 -6.91 -10.45 33.87
N ASP A 178 -5.78 -11.15 33.79
CA ASP A 178 -5.47 -12.26 34.66
C ASP A 178 -5.07 -11.80 36.09
N PRO A 179 -5.70 -12.33 37.16
CA PRO A 179 -5.40 -11.93 38.54
C PRO A 179 -3.94 -12.13 38.95
N GLU A 180 -3.24 -13.13 38.40
CA GLU A 180 -1.86 -13.44 38.72
C GLU A 180 -0.90 -12.69 37.78
N TRP A 181 -1.15 -12.76 36.47
CA TRP A 181 -0.22 -12.22 35.48
C TRP A 181 -0.21 -10.69 35.43
N ARG A 182 -1.31 -10.03 35.81
CA ARG A 182 -1.36 -8.56 35.88
C ARG A 182 -0.33 -7.95 36.83
N ASN A 183 0.12 -8.72 37.83
CA ASN A 183 1.10 -8.27 38.82
C ASN A 183 2.55 -8.36 38.31
N TRP A 184 2.77 -8.83 37.07
CA TRP A 184 4.09 -8.85 36.45
C TRP A 184 4.57 -7.44 36.08
N ASN A 185 5.89 -7.23 36.19
CA ASN A 185 6.52 -5.99 35.71
C ASN A 185 6.50 -5.91 34.18
N ASP A 186 6.67 -4.69 33.65
CA ASP A 186 6.55 -4.42 32.20
C ASP A 186 7.55 -5.25 31.38
N THR A 187 8.76 -5.43 31.89
CA THR A 187 9.80 -6.26 31.27
C THR A 187 9.35 -7.71 31.11
N LYS A 188 8.75 -8.29 32.16
CA LYS A 188 8.27 -9.67 32.17
C LYS A 188 7.08 -9.85 31.23
N ILE A 189 6.14 -8.89 31.21
CA ILE A 189 5.00 -8.91 30.28
C ILE A 189 5.49 -8.78 28.84
N ALA A 190 6.40 -7.85 28.56
CA ALA A 190 6.96 -7.61 27.23
C ALA A 190 7.68 -8.84 26.69
N SER A 191 8.51 -9.46 27.54
CA SER A 191 9.21 -10.71 27.22
C SER A 191 8.23 -11.84 26.92
N ARG A 192 7.27 -12.10 27.83
CA ARG A 192 6.31 -13.21 27.66
C ARG A 192 5.38 -13.02 26.46
N CYS A 193 5.02 -11.78 26.13
CA CYS A 193 4.18 -11.45 24.99
C CYS A 193 4.94 -11.25 23.68
N HIS A 194 6.27 -11.24 23.69
CA HIS A 194 7.13 -10.89 22.56
C HIS A 194 6.79 -9.52 21.94
N VAL A 195 6.66 -8.50 22.79
CA VAL A 195 6.36 -7.12 22.39
C VAL A 195 7.35 -6.14 23.02
N SER A 196 7.34 -4.87 22.58
CA SER A 196 8.14 -3.83 23.22
C SER A 196 7.58 -3.45 24.60
N GLN A 197 8.45 -3.05 25.53
CA GLN A 197 8.02 -2.51 26.83
C GLN A 197 7.12 -1.27 26.67
N GLN A 198 7.38 -0.46 25.64
CA GLN A 198 6.55 0.70 25.30
C GLN A 198 5.10 0.30 25.02
N LEU A 199 4.87 -0.79 24.27
CA LEU A 199 3.52 -1.27 23.99
C LEU A 199 2.81 -1.76 25.27
N VAL A 200 3.55 -2.39 26.19
CA VAL A 200 2.99 -2.82 27.48
C VAL A 200 2.53 -1.63 28.30
N LYS A 201 3.35 -0.57 28.37
CA LYS A 201 3.03 0.65 29.09
C LYS A 201 1.76 1.31 28.53
N GLU A 202 1.68 1.47 27.21
CA GLU A 202 0.49 2.02 26.53
C GLU A 202 -0.77 1.21 26.84
N VAL A 203 -0.71 -0.13 26.74
CA VAL A 203 -1.88 -0.98 27.01
C VAL A 203 -2.24 -0.97 28.50
N LYS A 204 -1.27 -0.87 29.42
CA LYS A 204 -1.53 -0.72 30.87
C LYS A 204 -2.22 0.61 31.19
N GLU A 205 -1.78 1.70 30.59
CA GLU A 205 -2.40 3.03 30.74
C GLU A 205 -3.85 3.01 30.22
N GLU A 206 -4.10 2.37 29.07
CA GLU A 206 -5.45 2.14 28.56
C GLU A 206 -6.30 1.27 29.50
N PHE A 207 -5.70 0.24 30.11
CA PHE A 207 -6.41 -0.71 30.96
C PHE A 207 -6.73 -0.15 32.35
N ALA A 208 -5.86 0.70 32.91
CA ALA A 208 -6.00 1.28 34.24
C ALA A 208 -6.97 2.49 34.26
N GLY A 209 -7.45 2.97 33.12
CA GLY A 209 -8.29 4.15 33.03
C GLY A 209 -7.59 5.46 33.40
N THR A 210 -6.32 5.41 33.83
CA THR A 210 -5.43 6.55 34.10
C THR A 210 -4.80 7.05 32.80
N ALA A 211 -5.63 7.30 31.79
CA ALA A 211 -5.23 8.12 30.67
C ALA A 211 -4.98 9.55 31.20
N HIS A 212 -3.74 9.84 31.60
CA HIS A 212 -3.25 11.21 31.45
C HIS A 212 -3.27 11.47 29.96
N GLY A 213 -4.33 12.15 29.53
CA GLY A 213 -4.39 12.75 28.22
C GLY A 213 -3.17 13.66 28.07
N LYS A 214 -2.09 13.14 27.46
CA LYS A 214 -1.62 13.86 26.29
C LYS A 214 -2.86 14.01 25.45
N GLU A 215 -3.27 15.25 25.16
CA GLU A 215 -4.35 15.52 24.22
C GLU A 215 -4.17 14.61 23.01
N LEU A 216 -4.90 13.50 23.02
CA LEU A 216 -5.17 12.70 21.86
C LEU A 216 -6.31 13.49 21.24
N ASP A 217 -6.00 14.20 20.15
CA ASP A 217 -6.94 14.96 19.34
C ASP A 217 -8.32 14.30 19.37
N GLY A 218 -9.24 14.94 20.09
CA GLY A 218 -10.57 14.41 20.33
C GLY A 218 -11.29 14.08 19.02
N GLY A 219 -11.94 12.91 18.98
CA GLY A 219 -13.04 12.65 18.05
C GLY A 219 -12.79 11.76 16.84
N ASN A 220 -11.85 10.81 16.88
CA ASN A 220 -11.44 10.09 15.66
C ASN A 220 -11.63 8.56 15.65
N SER A 221 -12.69 8.04 16.28
CA SER A 221 -13.18 6.68 15.95
C SER A 221 -14.69 6.63 15.82
N SER A 222 -15.19 6.24 14.66
CA SER A 222 -16.61 5.99 14.40
C SER A 222 -16.80 4.52 14.01
N ILE A 223 -17.87 3.90 14.50
CA ILE A 223 -18.31 2.59 14.02
C ILE A 223 -19.01 2.81 12.68
N VAL A 224 -18.50 2.19 11.62
CA VAL A 224 -19.11 2.25 10.28
C VAL A 224 -19.63 0.87 9.92
N GLU A 225 -20.87 0.81 9.46
CA GLU A 225 -21.50 -0.42 9.00
C GLU A 225 -21.41 -0.50 7.47
N ARG A 226 -20.73 -1.53 6.95
CA ARG A 226 -20.64 -1.84 5.52
C ARG A 226 -20.96 -3.32 5.33
N ASN A 227 -21.89 -3.63 4.42
CA ASN A 227 -22.33 -5.00 4.14
C ASN A 227 -22.68 -5.82 5.40
N GLY A 228 -23.42 -5.21 6.34
CA GLY A 228 -23.86 -5.86 7.58
C GLY A 228 -22.76 -6.15 8.60
N LYS A 229 -21.52 -5.68 8.37
CA LYS A 229 -20.39 -5.81 9.29
C LYS A 229 -20.03 -4.44 9.88
N ARG A 230 -19.79 -4.41 11.20
CA ARG A 230 -19.39 -3.20 11.94
C ARG A 230 -17.87 -3.11 11.99
N PHE A 231 -17.32 -1.99 11.51
CA PHE A 231 -15.89 -1.72 11.53
C PHE A 231 -15.60 -0.56 12.47
N LEU A 232 -14.60 -0.72 13.34
CA LEU A 232 -14.05 0.40 14.12
C LEU A 232 -13.11 1.19 13.23
N GLN A 233 -13.61 2.25 12.61
CA GLN A 233 -12.77 3.11 11.79
C GLN A 233 -12.04 4.12 12.67
N LYS A 234 -10.78 3.83 13.01
CA LYS A 234 -9.86 4.85 13.56
C LYS A 234 -9.52 5.82 12.43
N ARG A 235 -10.01 7.05 12.49
CA ARG A 235 -9.52 8.13 11.62
C ARG A 235 -8.06 8.36 12.00
N LYS A 236 -7.11 8.12 11.07
CA LYS A 236 -5.74 8.65 11.19
C LYS A 236 -5.88 10.14 11.51
N ALA A 237 -5.11 10.66 12.47
CA ALA A 237 -5.14 12.07 12.85
C ALA A 237 -5.18 12.94 11.58
N ALA A 238 -6.05 13.95 11.56
CA ALA A 238 -6.09 14.89 10.45
C ALA A 238 -4.68 15.45 10.25
N ALA A 239 -4.27 15.67 8.98
CA ALA A 239 -3.02 16.36 8.73
C ALA A 239 -3.02 17.65 9.57
N LYS A 240 -1.93 17.93 10.28
CA LYS A 240 -1.83 19.15 11.08
C LYS A 240 -2.21 20.33 10.18
N PRO A 241 -3.05 21.27 10.67
CA PRO A 241 -3.44 22.41 9.88
C PRO A 241 -2.19 23.15 9.41
N LEU A 242 -2.22 23.65 8.18
CA LEU A 242 -1.14 24.46 7.64
C LEU A 242 -0.88 25.66 8.57
N PRO A 243 0.37 26.12 8.71
CA PRO A 243 0.62 27.35 9.43
C PRO A 243 -0.22 28.51 8.87
N ALA A 244 -0.75 29.36 9.74
CA ALA A 244 -1.71 30.39 9.35
C ALA A 244 -1.24 31.27 8.19
N HIS A 245 0.05 31.61 8.14
CA HIS A 245 0.63 32.40 7.05
C HIS A 245 0.61 31.65 5.71
N VAL A 246 0.87 30.32 5.70
CA VAL A 246 0.80 29.49 4.49
C VAL A 246 -0.65 29.39 4.01
N SER A 247 -1.61 29.15 4.92
CA SER A 247 -3.04 29.13 4.60
C SER A 247 -3.48 30.45 3.97
N ALA A 248 -3.11 31.58 4.57
CA ALA A 248 -3.44 32.91 4.07
C ALA A 248 -2.85 33.18 2.68
N ILE A 249 -1.60 32.77 2.41
CA ILE A 249 -0.97 32.92 1.09
C ILE A 249 -1.71 32.09 0.03
N ASN A 250 -2.12 30.87 0.37
CA ASN A 250 -2.92 30.03 -0.51
C ASN A 250 -4.29 30.64 -0.82
N GLU A 251 -5.00 31.13 0.19
CA GLU A 251 -6.28 31.83 0.02
C GLU A 251 -6.14 33.07 -0.87
N MET A 252 -5.11 33.89 -0.65
CA MET A 252 -4.81 35.06 -1.50
C MET A 252 -4.55 34.64 -2.95
N ARG A 253 -3.84 33.53 -3.17
CA ARG A 253 -3.55 33.01 -4.51
C ARG A 253 -4.81 32.53 -5.22
N GLU A 254 -5.69 31.80 -4.53
CA GLU A 254 -6.97 31.37 -5.09
C GLU A 254 -7.87 32.56 -5.41
N LEU A 255 -7.92 33.57 -4.53
CA LEU A 255 -8.68 34.80 -4.75
C LEU A 255 -8.16 35.55 -5.98
N ALA A 256 -6.84 35.66 -6.15
CA ALA A 256 -6.24 36.27 -7.34
C ALA A 256 -6.61 35.49 -8.63
N GLN A 257 -6.63 34.17 -8.58
CA GLN A 257 -7.05 33.33 -9.73
C GLN A 257 -8.54 33.52 -10.06
N LYS A 258 -9.42 33.51 -9.04
CA LYS A 258 -10.87 33.75 -9.21
C LYS A 258 -11.15 35.16 -9.74
N ALA A 259 -10.45 36.16 -9.21
CA ALA A 259 -10.54 37.53 -9.69
C ALA A 259 -10.15 37.62 -11.16
N ARG A 260 -9.01 37.02 -11.55
CA ARG A 260 -8.54 36.97 -12.94
C ARG A 260 -9.57 36.35 -13.88
N ALA A 261 -10.17 35.22 -13.49
CA ALA A 261 -11.19 34.55 -14.29
C ALA A 261 -12.47 35.39 -14.48
N SER A 262 -12.67 36.42 -13.65
CA SER A 262 -13.84 37.31 -13.67
C SER A 262 -13.56 38.68 -14.28
N VAL A 263 -12.31 38.96 -14.71
CA VAL A 263 -11.95 40.26 -15.32
C VAL A 263 -12.60 40.36 -16.71
N PRO A 264 -13.39 41.43 -17.00
CA PRO A 264 -13.93 41.67 -18.33
C PRO A 264 -12.82 41.86 -19.36
N GLU A 265 -13.03 41.41 -20.60
CA GLU A 265 -12.04 41.49 -21.70
C GLU A 265 -11.51 42.90 -21.98
N GLY A 266 -12.22 43.95 -21.56
CA GLY A 266 -11.84 45.36 -21.74
C GLY A 266 -10.78 45.89 -20.77
N ASP A 267 -10.38 45.15 -19.74
CA ASP A 267 -9.49 45.65 -18.66
C ASP A 267 -8.15 44.90 -18.59
N ALA A 268 -7.43 44.89 -19.71
CA ALA A 268 -6.18 44.14 -19.90
C ALA A 268 -5.12 44.42 -18.83
N LYS A 269 -5.05 45.66 -18.32
CA LYS A 269 -4.09 46.05 -17.27
C LYS A 269 -4.39 45.34 -15.94
N ILE A 270 -5.66 45.25 -15.55
CA ILE A 270 -6.06 44.55 -14.32
C ILE A 270 -5.75 43.07 -14.44
N ALA A 271 -6.03 42.47 -15.60
CA ALA A 271 -5.69 41.07 -15.86
C ALA A 271 -4.17 40.82 -15.76
N GLU A 272 -3.34 41.72 -16.31
CA GLU A 272 -1.88 41.66 -16.22
C GLU A 272 -1.38 41.79 -14.78
N ASP A 273 -1.91 42.76 -14.02
CA ASP A 273 -1.52 42.97 -12.62
C ASP A 273 -1.90 41.77 -11.73
N LEU A 274 -3.07 41.15 -11.96
CA LEU A 274 -3.47 39.94 -11.25
C LEU A 274 -2.60 38.72 -11.58
N VAL A 275 -2.08 38.62 -12.81
CA VAL A 275 -1.08 37.61 -13.17
C VAL A 275 0.19 37.82 -12.34
N LYS A 276 0.73 39.04 -12.30
CA LYS A 276 1.93 39.38 -11.51
C LYS A 276 1.73 39.09 -10.02
N VAL A 277 0.55 39.40 -9.48
CA VAL A 277 0.19 39.08 -8.09
C VAL A 277 0.19 37.57 -7.86
N GLY A 278 -0.44 36.80 -8.76
CA GLY A 278 -0.47 35.34 -8.68
C GLY A 278 0.93 34.71 -8.74
N GLU A 279 1.80 35.19 -9.64
CA GLU A 279 3.20 34.75 -9.76
C GLU A 279 3.99 35.05 -8.49
N LYS A 280 3.87 36.27 -7.95
CA LYS A 280 4.55 36.67 -6.72
C LYS A 280 4.06 35.87 -5.50
N LEU A 281 2.76 35.63 -5.39
CA LEU A 281 2.21 34.77 -4.33
C LEU A 281 2.69 33.32 -4.46
N HIS A 282 2.79 32.80 -5.68
CA HIS A 282 3.32 31.47 -5.93
C HIS A 282 4.81 31.33 -5.57
N GLU A 283 5.61 32.36 -5.88
CA GLU A 283 7.00 32.49 -5.44
C GLU A 283 7.11 32.49 -3.92
N ILE A 284 6.37 33.37 -3.25
CA ILE A 284 6.38 33.49 -1.79
C ILE A 284 5.99 32.14 -1.17
N LEU A 285 4.94 31.49 -1.68
CA LEU A 285 4.50 30.19 -1.21
C LEU A 285 5.64 29.15 -1.27
N GLY A 286 6.37 29.09 -2.39
CA GLY A 286 7.51 28.20 -2.55
C GLY A 286 8.62 28.50 -1.55
N THR A 287 8.92 29.77 -1.31
CA THR A 287 9.93 30.18 -0.33
C THR A 287 9.54 29.80 1.10
N VAL A 288 8.31 30.12 1.54
CA VAL A 288 7.89 29.87 2.94
C VAL A 288 7.70 28.39 3.26
N THR A 289 7.41 27.56 2.25
CA THR A 289 7.28 26.11 2.39
C THR A 289 8.57 25.35 2.09
N ASN A 290 9.67 26.04 1.78
CA ASN A 290 10.98 25.46 1.44
C ASN A 290 10.89 24.51 0.22
N ALA A 291 10.31 24.98 -0.88
CA ALA A 291 10.40 24.29 -2.15
C ALA A 291 11.86 24.26 -2.63
N GLU A 292 12.26 23.12 -3.18
CA GLU A 292 13.65 22.87 -3.56
C GLU A 292 14.06 23.68 -4.79
N TYR A 293 13.14 23.80 -5.75
CA TYR A 293 13.26 24.66 -6.90
C TYR A 293 11.89 24.93 -7.52
N ARG A 294 11.86 25.82 -8.51
CA ARG A 294 10.67 26.19 -9.27
C ARG A 294 10.83 25.83 -10.74
N ILE A 295 9.73 25.46 -11.38
CA ILE A 295 9.61 25.36 -12.84
C ILE A 295 8.55 26.36 -13.27
N THR A 296 9.00 27.44 -13.93
CA THR A 296 8.16 28.60 -14.26
C THR A 296 7.75 28.65 -15.72
N ASP A 297 8.46 27.93 -16.59
CA ASP A 297 8.21 27.80 -18.03
C ASP A 297 7.13 26.74 -18.31
N LEU A 298 6.05 26.76 -17.53
CA LEU A 298 4.91 25.86 -17.66
C LEU A 298 3.60 26.65 -17.69
N PRO A 299 2.57 26.17 -18.40
CA PRO A 299 1.24 26.79 -18.36
C PRO A 299 0.70 26.97 -16.94
N VAL A 300 0.98 26.01 -16.05
CA VAL A 300 0.82 26.16 -14.60
C VAL A 300 2.19 25.97 -13.94
N PRO A 301 2.86 27.06 -13.48
CA PRO A 301 4.11 26.97 -12.73
C PRO A 301 3.99 26.08 -11.50
N ILE A 302 5.08 25.39 -11.16
CA ILE A 302 5.14 24.50 -10.00
C ILE A 302 6.33 24.78 -9.08
N ASN A 303 6.05 24.72 -7.77
CA ASN A 303 7.04 24.54 -6.71
C ASN A 303 7.33 23.04 -6.57
N VAL A 304 8.60 22.64 -6.65
CA VAL A 304 8.99 21.23 -6.57
C VAL A 304 9.59 20.94 -5.21
N TYR A 305 9.06 19.91 -4.55
CA TYR A 305 9.54 19.43 -3.26
C TYR A 305 10.15 18.04 -3.43
N HIS A 306 11.20 17.77 -2.67
CA HIS A 306 11.77 16.44 -2.58
C HIS A 306 11.22 15.70 -1.37
N HIS A 307 10.75 14.48 -1.59
CA HIS A 307 10.36 13.59 -0.50
C HIS A 307 10.78 12.18 -0.82
N LYS A 308 11.69 11.64 -0.02
CA LYS A 308 12.12 10.25 -0.14
C LYS A 308 11.00 9.33 0.32
N ARG A 309 10.59 8.38 -0.53
CA ARG A 309 9.56 7.39 -0.16
C ARG A 309 10.17 6.21 0.58
N GLU A 310 9.35 5.53 1.37
CA GLU A 310 9.68 4.27 2.04
C GLU A 310 9.08 3.11 1.22
N GLY A 311 9.93 2.14 0.84
CA GLY A 311 9.55 0.96 0.05
C GLY A 311 9.82 1.10 -1.45
N GLY A 312 10.46 0.12 -2.10
CA GLY A 312 10.85 0.13 -3.53
C GLY A 312 9.75 -0.30 -4.47
N ILE A 313 9.73 -1.59 -4.81
CA ILE A 313 8.65 -2.22 -5.58
C ILE A 313 7.65 -2.82 -4.59
N GLN A 314 6.37 -2.44 -4.72
CA GLN A 314 5.32 -2.90 -3.82
C GLN A 314 4.30 -3.75 -4.59
N ALA A 315 3.75 -4.78 -3.96
CA ALA A 315 2.63 -5.53 -4.52
C ALA A 315 1.42 -4.61 -4.74
N SER A 316 0.63 -4.87 -5.77
CA SER A 316 -0.53 -4.04 -6.12
C SER A 316 -1.79 -4.89 -6.37
N PRO A 317 -2.40 -5.45 -5.31
CA PRO A 317 -3.50 -6.41 -5.45
C PRO A 317 -4.69 -5.87 -6.26
N GLU A 318 -5.01 -4.58 -6.13
CA GLU A 318 -6.12 -3.97 -6.87
C GLU A 318 -5.83 -3.81 -8.36
N PHE A 319 -4.57 -3.58 -8.75
CA PHE A 319 -4.17 -3.56 -10.16
C PHE A 319 -4.04 -4.99 -10.72
N GLU A 320 -3.68 -5.95 -9.87
CA GLU A 320 -3.57 -7.36 -10.23
C GLU A 320 -4.94 -7.97 -10.53
N LYS A 321 -5.94 -7.70 -9.68
CA LYS A 321 -7.36 -8.07 -9.93
C LYS A 321 -7.87 -7.53 -11.27
N LYS A 322 -7.38 -6.36 -11.70
CA LYS A 322 -7.73 -5.72 -12.97
C LYS A 322 -6.86 -6.21 -14.15
N GLY A 323 -5.92 -7.13 -13.92
CA GLY A 323 -5.01 -7.64 -14.94
C GLY A 323 -4.01 -6.59 -15.46
N LEU A 324 -3.78 -5.51 -14.72
CA LEU A 324 -2.93 -4.40 -15.16
C LEU A 324 -1.46 -4.59 -14.75
N ALA A 325 -1.24 -4.97 -13.49
CA ALA A 325 0.10 -5.17 -12.93
C ALA A 325 0.06 -5.94 -11.60
N THR A 326 1.07 -6.77 -11.35
CA THR A 326 1.23 -7.45 -10.05
C THR A 326 1.89 -6.54 -9.01
N HIS A 327 2.72 -5.61 -9.48
CA HIS A 327 3.48 -4.69 -8.63
C HIS A 327 3.44 -3.25 -9.15
N ALA A 328 3.71 -2.29 -8.28
CA ALA A 328 3.73 -0.87 -8.59
C ALA A 328 4.97 -0.17 -8.05
N VAL A 329 5.39 0.85 -8.78
CA VAL A 329 6.41 1.81 -8.38
C VAL A 329 5.87 3.22 -8.65
N ASN A 330 5.73 4.00 -7.58
CA ASN A 330 5.45 5.43 -7.65
C ASN A 330 6.72 6.23 -7.34
N VAL A 331 6.92 7.33 -8.06
CA VAL A 331 8.14 8.15 -8.01
C VAL A 331 8.03 9.37 -7.09
N GLY A 332 6.94 9.52 -6.35
CA GLY A 332 6.61 10.71 -5.60
C GLY A 332 5.22 10.66 -4.94
N LEU A 333 4.73 11.84 -4.54
CA LEU A 333 3.42 12.03 -3.90
C LEU A 333 2.50 12.97 -4.69
N GLY A 334 2.97 13.57 -5.77
CA GLY A 334 2.17 14.43 -6.65
C GLY A 334 3.01 14.85 -7.84
N CYS A 335 2.42 14.87 -9.04
CA CYS A 335 3.15 15.13 -10.27
C CYS A 335 2.85 16.50 -10.87
N GLY A 336 3.82 17.06 -11.59
CA GLY A 336 3.74 18.37 -12.22
C GLY A 336 2.81 18.48 -13.41
N HIS A 337 2.08 17.43 -13.81
CA HIS A 337 1.05 17.51 -14.85
C HIS A 337 -0.12 18.42 -14.47
N GLN A 338 -0.38 18.57 -13.16
CA GLN A 338 -1.42 19.45 -12.60
C GLN A 338 -2.83 19.15 -13.13
N CYS A 339 -3.14 17.88 -13.41
CA CYS A 339 -4.47 17.50 -13.89
C CYS A 339 -5.54 17.86 -12.86
N THR A 340 -6.57 18.58 -13.30
CA THR A 340 -7.71 19.03 -12.48
C THR A 340 -8.62 17.89 -12.01
N TYR A 341 -8.63 16.78 -12.74
CA TYR A 341 -9.43 15.58 -12.47
C TYR A 341 -8.61 14.48 -11.76
N CYS A 342 -7.43 14.80 -11.23
CA CYS A 342 -6.54 13.82 -10.62
C CYS A 342 -7.17 13.22 -9.34
N SER A 343 -7.27 11.90 -9.27
CA SER A 343 -7.74 11.19 -8.07
C SER A 343 -6.65 10.93 -7.03
N SER A 344 -5.38 11.04 -7.42
CA SER A 344 -4.24 10.69 -6.54
C SER A 344 -4.13 11.54 -5.26
N PRO A 345 -4.52 12.84 -5.23
CA PRO A 345 -4.69 13.60 -4.00
C PRO A 345 -5.55 12.89 -2.96
N SER A 346 -6.74 12.39 -3.35
CA SER A 346 -7.67 11.73 -2.43
C SER A 346 -7.09 10.45 -1.85
N LEU A 347 -6.35 9.68 -2.67
CA LEU A 347 -5.70 8.43 -2.27
C LEU A 347 -4.57 8.65 -1.26
N ARG A 348 -3.90 9.81 -1.35
CA ARG A 348 -2.71 10.11 -0.54
C ARG A 348 -2.93 11.22 0.48
N CYS A 349 -4.11 11.82 0.58
CA CYS A 349 -4.35 13.03 1.38
C CYS A 349 -3.98 12.91 2.87
N ARG A 350 -3.79 11.69 3.38
CA ARG A 350 -3.35 11.39 4.74
C ARG A 350 -1.85 11.08 4.87
N HIS A 351 -1.07 11.26 3.81
CA HIS A 351 0.36 11.00 3.84
C HIS A 351 1.07 12.03 4.73
N PRO A 352 1.85 11.62 5.74
CA PRO A 352 2.46 12.55 6.72
C PRO A 352 3.34 13.64 6.11
N ALA A 353 3.97 13.33 4.97
CA ALA A 353 4.84 14.26 4.25
C ALA A 353 4.15 15.60 3.90
N TYR A 354 2.84 15.62 3.63
CA TYR A 354 2.14 16.87 3.32
C TYR A 354 2.17 17.84 4.51
N GLY A 355 2.06 17.32 5.74
CA GLY A 355 2.20 18.13 6.96
C GLY A 355 3.64 18.61 7.19
N THR A 356 4.64 17.76 6.92
CA THR A 356 6.06 18.14 7.02
C THR A 356 6.45 19.21 6.00
N LEU A 357 5.96 19.07 4.77
CA LEU A 357 6.19 20.00 3.67
C LEU A 357 5.31 21.25 3.75
N GLN A 358 4.33 21.29 4.66
CA GLN A 358 3.37 22.37 4.83
C GLN A 358 2.63 22.71 3.52
N ILE A 359 2.17 21.68 2.84
CA ILE A 359 1.39 21.78 1.60
C ILE A 359 0.09 21.00 1.75
N ASN A 360 -0.98 21.46 1.10
CA ASN A 360 -2.24 20.75 1.07
C ASN A 360 -2.27 19.80 -0.15
N PRO A 361 -2.58 18.50 0.02
CA PRO A 361 -2.62 17.51 -1.06
C PRO A 361 -3.52 17.87 -2.25
N TYR A 362 -4.52 18.74 -2.05
CA TYR A 362 -5.47 19.15 -3.08
C TYR A 362 -5.10 20.47 -3.78
N ASP A 363 -4.10 21.19 -3.28
CA ASP A 363 -3.66 22.42 -3.92
C ASP A 363 -3.00 22.12 -5.27
N ARG A 364 -3.07 23.09 -6.17
CA ARG A 364 -2.34 23.06 -7.46
C ARG A 364 -1.09 23.91 -7.39
N GLY A 365 -0.19 23.75 -8.36
CA GLY A 365 1.06 24.49 -8.48
C GLY A 365 2.21 23.87 -7.69
N TYR A 366 2.17 22.57 -7.42
CA TYR A 366 3.35 21.90 -6.86
C TYR A 366 3.50 20.47 -7.36
N ALA A 367 4.71 19.93 -7.22
CA ALA A 367 5.00 18.52 -7.35
C ALA A 367 5.86 18.02 -6.19
N VAL A 368 5.71 16.74 -5.82
CA VAL A 368 6.50 16.11 -4.77
C VAL A 368 7.13 14.85 -5.34
N ILE A 369 8.46 14.86 -5.49
CA ILE A 369 9.21 13.81 -6.18
C ILE A 369 10.25 13.16 -5.27
N ASP A 370 10.42 11.84 -5.44
CA ASP A 370 11.54 11.06 -4.93
C ASP A 370 12.57 10.87 -6.05
N THR A 371 13.56 11.76 -6.10
CA THR A 371 14.62 11.74 -7.11
C THR A 371 15.51 10.50 -7.01
N LYS A 372 15.45 9.76 -5.90
CA LYS A 372 16.21 8.54 -5.63
C LYS A 372 15.40 7.27 -5.84
N THR A 373 14.27 7.35 -6.56
CA THR A 373 13.40 6.19 -6.78
C THR A 373 14.14 5.00 -7.38
N ALA A 374 15.04 5.20 -8.35
CA ALA A 374 15.82 4.09 -8.91
C ALA A 374 16.71 3.40 -7.87
N GLU A 375 17.40 4.16 -7.00
CA GLU A 375 18.18 3.59 -5.89
C GLU A 375 17.29 2.81 -4.92
N ARG A 376 16.08 3.32 -4.66
CA ARG A 376 15.07 2.69 -3.80
C ARG A 376 14.56 1.38 -4.39
N ILE A 377 14.29 1.33 -5.71
CA ILE A 377 13.96 0.08 -6.42
C ILE A 377 15.07 -0.94 -6.20
N LEU A 378 16.33 -0.58 -6.45
CA LEU A 378 17.47 -1.49 -6.32
C LEU A 378 17.67 -2.02 -4.88
N LYS A 379 17.35 -1.20 -3.88
CA LYS A 379 17.49 -1.55 -2.46
C LYS A 379 16.38 -2.46 -1.95
N ASP A 380 15.16 -2.29 -2.45
CA ASP A 380 13.96 -2.93 -1.93
C ASP A 380 13.11 -3.50 -3.07
N MET A 381 13.59 -4.62 -3.61
CA MET A 381 13.03 -5.34 -4.74
C MET A 381 12.64 -6.75 -4.31
N PRO A 382 11.37 -7.16 -4.47
CA PRO A 382 10.96 -8.54 -4.28
C PRO A 382 11.53 -9.42 -5.40
N LYS A 383 11.52 -10.74 -5.19
CA LYS A 383 11.91 -11.69 -6.23
C LYS A 383 10.80 -11.76 -7.29
N LEU A 384 11.02 -11.10 -8.41
CA LEU A 384 10.07 -11.05 -9.53
C LEU A 384 10.43 -12.05 -10.63
N GLY A 385 9.41 -12.69 -11.21
CA GLY A 385 9.51 -13.59 -12.36
C GLY A 385 9.10 -12.93 -13.68
N ALA A 386 9.26 -13.65 -14.79
CA ALA A 386 8.88 -13.16 -16.12
C ALA A 386 7.36 -13.01 -16.33
N GLY A 387 6.56 -13.66 -15.46
CA GLY A 387 5.10 -13.50 -15.40
C GLY A 387 4.65 -12.22 -14.69
N ASP A 388 5.52 -11.63 -13.86
CA ASP A 388 5.20 -10.40 -13.13
C ASP A 388 5.18 -9.19 -14.04
N THR A 389 4.36 -8.22 -13.66
CA THR A 389 4.30 -6.91 -14.34
C THR A 389 4.43 -5.81 -13.30
N VAL A 390 5.46 -4.98 -13.44
CA VAL A 390 5.69 -3.80 -12.60
C VAL A 390 5.17 -2.57 -13.32
N MET A 391 4.16 -1.92 -12.73
CA MET A 391 3.64 -0.65 -13.24
C MET A 391 4.39 0.54 -12.65
N LEU A 392 5.03 1.30 -13.54
CA LEU A 392 5.46 2.67 -13.24
C LEU A 392 4.26 3.58 -13.49
N SER A 393 3.92 4.45 -12.53
CA SER A 393 2.78 5.39 -12.56
C SER A 393 1.42 4.80 -12.13
N THR A 394 1.22 4.58 -10.82
CA THR A 394 -0.13 4.27 -10.29
C THR A 394 -0.79 5.46 -9.60
N CYS A 395 0.00 6.41 -9.11
CA CYS A 395 -0.51 7.61 -8.43
C CYS A 395 0.29 8.88 -8.80
N ASP A 396 1.35 8.79 -9.59
CA ASP A 396 2.15 9.92 -10.08
C ASP A 396 2.67 9.59 -11.46
N ASP A 397 3.40 10.48 -12.12
CA ASP A 397 3.89 10.26 -13.47
C ASP A 397 5.42 10.43 -13.52
N PRO A 398 6.20 9.39 -13.88
CA PRO A 398 7.66 9.45 -13.96
C PRO A 398 8.23 10.32 -15.08
N TRP A 399 7.39 10.86 -15.96
CA TRP A 399 7.76 11.78 -17.04
C TRP A 399 7.01 13.12 -16.94
N SER A 400 6.52 13.48 -15.75
CA SER A 400 6.09 14.85 -15.44
C SER A 400 7.25 15.85 -15.54
N PRO A 401 6.98 17.17 -15.66
CA PRO A 401 8.03 18.17 -15.86
C PRO A 401 9.21 18.09 -14.87
N GLU A 402 8.92 17.91 -13.59
CA GLU A 402 9.91 17.74 -12.53
C GLU A 402 10.63 16.39 -12.61
N ALA A 403 9.93 15.33 -13.00
CA ALA A 403 10.51 14.00 -13.13
C ALA A 403 11.45 13.89 -14.33
N LEU A 404 11.12 14.57 -15.44
CA LEU A 404 11.98 14.73 -16.61
C LEU A 404 13.27 15.46 -16.25
N LYS A 405 13.18 16.57 -15.51
CA LYS A 405 14.36 17.33 -15.08
C LYS A 405 15.34 16.48 -14.25
N CYS A 406 14.82 15.50 -13.51
CA CYS A 406 15.62 14.58 -12.71
C CYS A 406 15.95 13.25 -13.42
N GLY A 407 15.38 12.99 -14.60
CA GLY A 407 15.51 11.74 -15.35
C GLY A 407 15.01 10.51 -14.60
N VAL A 408 14.00 10.66 -13.73
CA VAL A 408 13.58 9.58 -12.83
C VAL A 408 12.95 8.42 -13.59
N GLY A 409 12.09 8.70 -14.59
CA GLY A 409 11.44 7.68 -15.43
C GLY A 409 12.44 6.70 -16.06
N GLY A 410 13.33 7.19 -16.92
CA GLY A 410 14.37 6.38 -17.56
C GLY A 410 15.26 5.61 -16.58
N LYS A 411 15.69 6.24 -15.48
CA LYS A 411 16.48 5.56 -14.43
C LYS A 411 15.73 4.39 -13.79
N CYS A 412 14.42 4.54 -13.56
CA CYS A 412 13.59 3.46 -13.02
C CYS A 412 13.43 2.31 -14.02
N VAL A 413 13.17 2.63 -15.29
CA VAL A 413 13.08 1.61 -16.36
C VAL A 413 14.39 0.83 -16.46
N GLN A 414 15.53 1.51 -16.49
CA GLN A 414 16.84 0.87 -16.54
C GLN A 414 17.08 -0.04 -15.33
N ALA A 415 16.78 0.42 -14.12
CA ALA A 415 16.93 -0.39 -12.90
C ALA A 415 16.08 -1.66 -12.96
N LEU A 416 14.83 -1.57 -13.40
CA LEU A 416 13.92 -2.70 -13.54
C LEU A 416 14.37 -3.68 -14.62
N LEU A 417 14.77 -3.19 -15.80
CA LEU A 417 15.25 -4.04 -16.88
C LEU A 417 16.51 -4.82 -16.50
N GLN A 418 17.46 -4.17 -15.82
CA GLN A 418 18.74 -4.78 -15.45
C GLN A 418 18.63 -5.79 -14.30
N LYS A 419 17.66 -5.62 -13.40
CA LYS A 419 17.60 -6.39 -12.15
C LYS A 419 16.43 -7.35 -12.05
N THR A 420 15.46 -7.26 -12.96
CA THR A 420 14.27 -8.11 -12.95
C THR A 420 14.01 -8.73 -14.32
N PRO A 421 13.48 -9.96 -14.37
CA PRO A 421 12.92 -10.53 -15.59
C PRO A 421 11.48 -10.04 -15.87
N ALA A 422 10.88 -9.26 -14.96
CA ALA A 422 9.49 -8.83 -15.05
C ALA A 422 9.24 -7.95 -16.29
N LYS A 423 7.96 -7.90 -16.69
CA LYS A 423 7.45 -6.92 -17.64
C LYS A 423 7.30 -5.57 -16.93
N ILE A 424 7.50 -4.49 -17.68
CA ILE A 424 7.35 -3.12 -17.22
C ILE A 424 6.16 -2.52 -17.96
N ARG A 425 5.16 -2.07 -17.20
CA ARG A 425 4.04 -1.30 -17.73
C ARG A 425 4.24 0.16 -17.36
N ILE A 426 4.25 1.04 -18.34
CA ILE A 426 4.36 2.48 -18.15
C ILE A 426 3.00 3.10 -18.48
N LEU A 427 2.51 3.98 -17.61
CA LEU A 427 1.40 4.87 -17.93
C LEU A 427 1.87 6.31 -17.77
N THR A 428 1.78 7.12 -18.82
CA THR A 428 2.23 8.53 -18.72
C THR A 428 1.37 9.45 -19.59
N LYS A 429 1.41 10.75 -19.30
CA LYS A 429 0.86 11.81 -20.15
C LYS A 429 1.96 12.56 -20.92
N SER A 430 3.17 12.03 -20.93
CA SER A 430 4.33 12.67 -21.54
C SER A 430 4.87 11.87 -22.72
N GLU A 431 4.89 12.48 -23.90
CA GLU A 431 5.50 11.92 -25.11
C GLU A 431 7.01 11.66 -24.96
N LYS A 432 7.63 12.36 -23.99
CA LYS A 432 9.06 12.26 -23.65
C LYS A 432 9.50 10.88 -23.16
N VAL A 433 8.56 10.02 -22.77
CA VAL A 433 8.85 8.59 -22.53
C VAL A 433 9.57 7.93 -23.70
N THR A 434 9.28 8.36 -24.94
CA THR A 434 9.93 7.80 -26.13
C THR A 434 11.42 8.11 -26.19
N GLU A 435 11.90 9.21 -25.58
CA GLU A 435 13.31 9.57 -25.58
C GLU A 435 14.12 8.63 -24.70
N ASP A 436 13.63 8.33 -23.49
CA ASP A 436 14.27 7.38 -22.56
C ASP A 436 14.26 5.95 -23.11
N LEU A 437 13.22 5.58 -23.87
CA LEU A 437 13.10 4.23 -24.43
C LEU A 437 13.93 4.00 -25.69
N LYS A 438 14.49 5.05 -26.32
CA LYS A 438 15.45 4.88 -27.44
C LYS A 438 16.70 4.12 -27.00
N GLY A 439 17.11 4.27 -25.73
CA GLY A 439 18.28 3.61 -25.16
C GLY A 439 18.04 2.18 -24.66
N VAL A 440 16.80 1.67 -24.74
CA VAL A 440 16.49 0.30 -24.31
C VAL A 440 16.92 -0.71 -25.37
N ASP A 441 17.68 -1.72 -24.94
CA ASP A 441 18.17 -2.80 -25.79
C ASP A 441 17.02 -3.51 -26.52
N LYS A 442 17.26 -3.89 -27.78
CA LYS A 442 16.23 -4.54 -28.62
C LYS A 442 15.66 -5.81 -27.99
N SER A 443 16.48 -6.59 -27.28
CA SER A 443 16.07 -7.80 -26.56
C SER A 443 15.07 -7.51 -25.44
N ASP A 444 15.19 -6.33 -24.81
CA ASP A 444 14.36 -5.92 -23.67
C ASP A 444 13.09 -5.19 -24.05
N LYS A 445 12.97 -4.71 -25.30
CA LYS A 445 11.76 -4.01 -25.78
C LYS A 445 10.49 -4.84 -25.61
N SER A 446 10.59 -6.16 -25.75
CA SER A 446 9.45 -7.09 -25.55
C SER A 446 8.88 -7.07 -24.12
N ARG A 447 9.65 -6.59 -23.15
CA ARG A 447 9.25 -6.49 -21.75
C ARG A 447 8.61 -5.14 -21.40
N VAL A 448 8.72 -4.13 -22.26
CA VAL A 448 8.24 -2.77 -21.95
C VAL A 448 6.96 -2.46 -22.71
N MET A 449 5.89 -2.18 -21.98
CA MET A 449 4.61 -1.72 -22.52
C MET A 449 4.39 -0.26 -22.15
N VAL A 450 4.19 0.59 -23.15
CA VAL A 450 3.96 2.04 -22.95
C VAL A 450 2.52 2.38 -23.21
N GLY A 451 1.83 2.91 -22.20
CA GLY A 451 0.53 3.54 -22.32
C GLY A 451 0.65 5.06 -22.22
N LEU A 452 0.09 5.77 -23.19
CA LEU A 452 -0.06 7.22 -23.15
C LEU A 452 -1.52 7.56 -22.92
N SER A 453 -1.81 8.23 -21.80
CA SER A 453 -3.16 8.64 -21.44
C SER A 453 -3.59 9.79 -22.35
N LEU A 454 -4.73 9.65 -23.04
CA LEU A 454 -5.27 10.71 -23.90
C LEU A 454 -6.27 11.60 -23.15
N GLY A 455 -7.15 11.03 -22.33
CA GLY A 455 -8.10 11.79 -21.49
C GLY A 455 -9.23 12.51 -22.25
N VAL A 456 -8.95 13.01 -23.45
CA VAL A 456 -9.89 13.64 -24.38
C VAL A 456 -9.51 13.29 -25.83
N PRO A 457 -10.45 13.40 -26.78
CA PRO A 457 -10.18 13.30 -28.22
C PRO A 457 -9.17 14.35 -28.73
N GLU A 458 -8.46 14.04 -29.82
CA GLU A 458 -7.42 14.92 -30.41
C GLU A 458 -7.95 16.29 -30.85
N ASP A 459 -9.19 16.35 -31.33
CA ASP A 459 -9.87 17.59 -31.74
C ASP A 459 -10.27 18.48 -30.55
N ARG A 460 -10.15 17.98 -29.32
CA ARG A 460 -10.41 18.69 -28.06
C ARG A 460 -9.14 19.01 -27.26
N GLU A 461 -8.05 19.27 -27.97
CA GLU A 461 -6.78 19.74 -27.39
C GLU A 461 -6.95 21.01 -26.53
N ASP A 462 -7.92 21.86 -26.85
CA ASP A 462 -8.32 23.02 -26.04
C ASP A 462 -8.73 22.61 -24.62
N VAL A 463 -9.53 21.54 -24.50
CA VAL A 463 -9.94 20.98 -23.21
C VAL A 463 -8.75 20.37 -22.50
N ALA A 464 -7.91 19.59 -23.20
CA ALA A 464 -6.70 19.00 -22.62
C ALA A 464 -5.82 20.08 -21.98
N ALA A 465 -5.56 21.17 -22.69
CA ALA A 465 -4.77 22.29 -22.19
C ALA A 465 -5.37 22.94 -20.93
N ALA A 466 -6.69 22.93 -20.76
CA ALA A 466 -7.34 23.43 -19.56
C ALA A 466 -7.28 22.44 -18.38
N VAL A 467 -7.54 21.15 -18.64
CA VAL A 467 -7.71 20.15 -17.58
C VAL A 467 -6.42 19.45 -17.18
N GLU A 468 -5.40 19.41 -18.03
CA GLU A 468 -4.09 18.80 -17.82
C GLU A 468 -2.96 19.68 -18.40
N PRO A 469 -2.82 20.91 -17.86
CA PRO A 469 -2.15 22.02 -18.54
C PRO A 469 -0.66 21.82 -18.79
N ASN A 470 0.01 21.02 -17.98
CA ASN A 470 1.45 20.79 -18.09
C ASN A 470 1.79 19.45 -18.76
N ALA A 471 0.77 18.75 -19.25
CA ALA A 471 0.92 17.51 -19.95
C ALA A 471 1.24 17.75 -21.43
N SER A 472 1.80 16.76 -22.09
CA SER A 472 2.10 16.85 -23.52
C SER A 472 0.83 16.93 -24.32
N LYS A 473 0.85 17.62 -25.46
CA LYS A 473 -0.33 17.72 -26.32
C LYS A 473 -0.83 16.34 -26.74
N ILE A 474 -2.14 16.15 -26.84
CA ILE A 474 -2.79 14.88 -27.24
C ILE A 474 -2.22 14.40 -28.57
N ARG A 475 -2.07 15.29 -29.55
CA ARG A 475 -1.45 14.97 -30.84
C ARG A 475 -0.03 14.39 -30.72
N GLU A 476 0.77 14.90 -29.78
CA GLU A 476 2.13 14.43 -29.55
C GLU A 476 2.14 13.08 -28.83
N ARG A 477 1.19 12.86 -27.91
CA ARG A 477 0.99 11.55 -27.28
C ARG A 477 0.57 10.50 -28.32
N ILE A 478 -0.37 10.81 -29.21
CA ILE A 478 -0.78 9.92 -30.30
C ILE A 478 0.39 9.62 -31.24
N LYS A 479 1.18 10.64 -31.59
CA LYS A 479 2.39 10.47 -32.40
C LYS A 479 3.42 9.57 -31.71
N ALA A 480 3.63 9.73 -30.41
CA ALA A 480 4.52 8.87 -29.63
C ALA A 480 4.03 7.42 -29.57
N LEU A 481 2.73 7.17 -29.43
CA LEU A 481 2.16 5.82 -29.52
C LEU A 481 2.44 5.17 -30.88
N LYS A 482 2.27 5.92 -31.97
CA LYS A 482 2.55 5.44 -33.34
C LYS A 482 4.03 5.14 -33.58
N LEU A 483 4.94 5.76 -32.84
CA LEU A 483 6.39 5.51 -32.92
C LEU A 483 6.84 4.36 -32.01
N ALA A 484 6.05 4.01 -31.00
CA ALA A 484 6.33 2.95 -30.05
C ALA A 484 5.86 1.56 -30.52
N HIS A 485 4.89 1.53 -31.44
CA HIS A 485 4.50 0.36 -32.25
C HIS A 485 5.40 0.26 -33.49
#